data_AF-A0A5E6RQZ3-F1
#
_entry.id   AF-A0A5E6RQZ3-F1
#
_cell.length_a   1.000
_cell.length_b   1.000
_cell.length_c   1.000
_cell.angle_alpha   90.00
_cell.angle_beta   90.00
_cell.angle_gamma   90.00
#
_symmetry.space_group_name_H-M   'P 1'
#
loop_
_entity.id
_entity.type
_entity.pdbx_description
1 polymer ?
#
loop_
_entity_poly.entity_id
_entity_poly.type
_entity_poly.pdbx_seq_one_letter_code
_entity_poly.pdbx_strand_id
1 'polypeptide(L)'
;MYESRTDAVISTRQFGFRLMWHGVAACLLLIGSILFGVVGHLYFEPQVPWHDAVFNATLLLGGVGPVILPETIGGKLFFAGYGLYVGLVFVASIGLILAPIAHRLLHRFHFDDDGD
;
A
#
# COMPACT_ATOMS: atom_id res chain seq x y z
N MET A 1 -9.32 -12.08 -11.76
CA MET A 1 -10.47 -12.02 -12.68
C MET A 1 -11.72 -12.21 -11.82
N TYR A 2 -12.57 -11.18 -11.74
CA TYR A 2 -13.74 -11.16 -10.86
C TYR A 2 -14.89 -11.96 -11.50
N GLU A 3 -15.62 -12.73 -10.68
CA GLU A 3 -16.71 -13.62 -11.09
C GLU A 3 -17.96 -12.86 -11.57
N SER A 4 -18.75 -13.55 -12.40
CA SER A 4 -20.03 -13.05 -12.89
C SER A 4 -21.14 -13.32 -11.86
N ARG A 5 -22.25 -12.57 -11.94
CA ARG A 5 -23.34 -12.57 -10.94
C ARG A 5 -23.99 -13.94 -10.67
N THR A 6 -23.71 -14.97 -11.47
CA THR A 6 -24.34 -16.30 -11.42
C THR A 6 -23.44 -17.38 -10.82
N ASP A 7 -22.19 -17.07 -10.49
CA ASP A 7 -21.26 -18.05 -9.95
C ASP A 7 -21.49 -18.30 -8.45
N ALA A 8 -21.58 -19.57 -8.05
CA ALA A 8 -21.75 -19.97 -6.66
C ALA A 8 -20.64 -19.37 -5.79
N VAL A 9 -21.02 -18.80 -4.64
CA VAL A 9 -20.10 -18.13 -3.72
C VAL A 9 -18.89 -19.03 -3.46
N ILE A 10 -17.72 -18.54 -3.89
CA ILE A 10 -16.44 -19.24 -3.83
C ILE A 10 -16.23 -19.87 -2.44
N SER A 11 -15.67 -21.07 -2.41
CA SER A 11 -15.28 -21.72 -1.15
C SER A 11 -14.40 -20.79 -0.31
N THR A 12 -14.61 -20.80 1.01
CA THR A 12 -13.86 -19.97 1.98
C THR A 12 -12.34 -20.11 1.82
N ARG A 13 -11.86 -21.28 1.39
CA ARG A 13 -10.46 -21.58 1.13
C ARG A 13 -9.89 -20.81 -0.08
N GLN A 14 -10.59 -20.77 -1.20
CA GLN A 14 -10.16 -20.04 -2.40
C GLN A 14 -10.22 -18.52 -2.19
N PHE A 15 -11.19 -18.03 -1.40
CA PHE A 15 -11.21 -16.64 -0.97
C PHE A 15 -9.98 -16.28 -0.13
N GLY A 16 -9.56 -17.16 0.78
CA GLY A 16 -8.33 -17.00 1.56
C GLY A 16 -7.08 -16.85 0.67
N PHE A 17 -6.97 -17.66 -0.40
CA PHE A 17 -5.89 -17.52 -1.38
C PHE A 17 -5.92 -16.19 -2.13
N ARG A 18 -7.10 -15.68 -2.51
CA ARG A 18 -7.23 -14.35 -3.13
C ARG A 18 -6.76 -13.25 -2.18
N LEU A 19 -7.22 -13.29 -0.93
CA LEU A 19 -6.81 -12.32 0.09
C LEU A 19 -5.30 -12.36 0.34
N MET A 20 -4.71 -13.54 0.38
CA MET A 20 -3.26 -13.71 0.52
C MET A 20 -2.50 -13.08 -0.66
N TRP A 21 -2.95 -13.28 -1.91
CA TRP A 21 -2.32 -12.65 -3.07
C TRP A 21 -2.42 -11.13 -3.05
N HIS A 22 -3.58 -10.58 -2.67
CA HIS A 22 -3.74 -9.14 -2.46
C HIS A 22 -2.82 -8.62 -1.34
N GLY A 23 -2.69 -9.37 -0.24
CA GLY A 23 -1.77 -9.06 0.85
C GLY A 23 -0.31 -9.05 0.42
N VAL A 24 0.14 -10.08 -0.32
CA VAL A 24 1.50 -10.15 -0.87
C VAL A 24 1.76 -8.99 -1.82
N ALA A 25 0.82 -8.67 -2.71
CA ALA A 25 0.94 -7.54 -3.62
C ALA A 25 1.03 -6.20 -2.86
N ALA A 26 0.26 -6.02 -1.79
CA ALA A 26 0.36 -4.84 -0.92
C ALA A 26 1.73 -4.78 -0.22
N CYS A 27 2.20 -5.90 0.35
CA CYS A 27 3.52 -5.96 0.98
C CYS A 27 4.65 -5.62 0.00
N LEU A 28 4.62 -6.16 -1.22
CA LEU A 28 5.62 -5.85 -2.25
C LEU A 28 5.59 -4.38 -2.65
N LEU A 29 4.39 -3.80 -2.80
CA LEU A 29 4.24 -2.37 -3.06
C LEU A 29 4.87 -1.54 -1.93
N LEU A 30 4.54 -1.84 -0.67
CA LEU A 30 5.07 -1.11 0.49
C LEU A 30 6.59 -1.23 0.59
N ILE A 31 7.14 -2.44 0.45
CA ILE A 31 8.60 -2.67 0.49
C ILE A 31 9.29 -1.92 -0.65
N GLY A 32 8.75 -1.98 -1.87
CA GLY A 32 9.27 -1.25 -3.02
C GLY A 32 9.28 0.26 -2.79
N SER A 33 8.21 0.80 -2.21
CA SER A 33 8.10 2.21 -1.84
C SER A 33 9.11 2.65 -0.79
N ILE A 34 9.34 1.84 0.25
CA ILE A 34 10.37 2.10 1.27
C ILE A 34 11.75 2.12 0.62
N LEU A 35 12.08 1.13 -0.21
CA LEU A 35 13.38 1.06 -0.88
C LEU A 35 13.61 2.26 -1.80
N PHE A 36 12.58 2.69 -2.53
CA PHE A 36 12.64 3.91 -3.34
C PHE A 36 12.91 5.16 -2.48
N GLY A 37 12.23 5.28 -1.34
CA GLY A 37 12.46 6.34 -0.35
C GLY A 37 13.89 6.34 0.19
N VAL A 38 14.42 5.17 0.56
CA VAL A 38 15.78 5.00 1.08
C VAL A 38 16.82 5.40 0.06
N VAL A 39 16.69 4.95 -1.19
CA VAL A 39 17.63 5.28 -2.27
C VAL A 39 17.65 6.78 -2.53
N GLY A 40 16.47 7.42 -2.62
CA GLY A 40 16.41 8.87 -2.80
C GLY A 40 16.95 9.65 -1.61
N HIS A 41 16.67 9.21 -0.39
CA HIS A 41 17.20 9.82 0.82
C HIS A 41 18.73 9.76 0.87
N LEU A 42 19.33 8.61 0.58
CA LEU A 42 20.79 8.44 0.57
C LEU A 42 21.45 9.20 -0.59
N TYR A 43 20.76 9.35 -1.72
CA TYR A 43 21.26 10.10 -2.87
C TYR A 43 21.29 11.61 -2.62
N PHE A 44 20.22 12.16 -2.03
CA PHE A 44 20.11 13.59 -1.79
C PHE A 44 20.70 14.05 -0.46
N GLU A 45 20.78 13.18 0.54
CA GLU A 45 21.31 13.46 1.89
C GLU A 45 22.42 12.46 2.24
N PRO A 46 23.59 12.52 1.60
CA PRO A 46 24.66 11.52 1.74
C PRO A 46 25.27 11.45 3.16
N GLN A 47 25.06 12.48 3.98
CA GLN A 47 25.48 12.52 5.37
C GLN A 47 24.61 11.68 6.31
N VAL A 48 23.41 11.26 5.88
CA VAL A 48 22.47 10.47 6.69
C VAL A 48 22.81 8.97 6.55
N PRO A 49 22.94 8.23 7.67
CA PRO A 49 23.24 6.81 7.60
C PRO A 49 22.04 6.00 7.08
N TRP A 50 22.31 4.85 6.47
CA TRP A 50 21.28 4.05 5.79
C TRP A 50 20.13 3.59 6.70
N HIS A 51 20.39 3.31 7.98
CA HIS A 51 19.36 2.87 8.91
C HIS A 51 18.38 4.01 9.24
N ASP A 52 18.89 5.24 9.32
CA ASP A 52 18.09 6.44 9.50
C ASP A 52 17.25 6.74 8.26
N ALA A 53 17.81 6.51 7.06
CA ALA A 53 17.05 6.61 5.81
C ALA A 53 15.89 5.60 5.76
N VAL A 54 16.10 4.35 6.20
CA VAL A 54 15.05 3.33 6.31
C VAL A 54 13.99 3.75 7.34
N PHE A 55 14.42 4.21 8.50
CA PHE A 55 13.53 4.67 9.56
C PHE A 55 12.63 5.81 9.07
N ASN A 56 13.22 6.85 8.45
CA ASN A 56 12.51 8.02 7.96
C ASN A 56 11.56 7.66 6.80
N ALA A 57 11.99 6.83 5.85
CA ALA A 57 11.16 6.38 4.73
C ALA A 57 9.95 5.55 5.20
N THR A 58 10.14 4.71 6.22
CA THR A 58 9.07 3.90 6.82
C THR A 58 8.05 4.75 7.56
N LEU A 59 8.50 5.77 8.32
CA LEU A 59 7.61 6.70 9.00
C LEU A 59 6.76 7.50 8.02
N LEU A 60 7.37 8.02 6.94
CA LEU A 60 6.65 8.71 5.87
C LEU A 60 5.56 7.83 5.27
N LEU A 61 5.90 6.56 4.97
CA LEU A 61 4.92 5.61 4.45
C LEU A 61 3.79 5.30 5.45
N GLY A 62 4.10 5.31 6.74
CA GLY A 62 3.11 5.20 7.82
C GLY A 62 2.26 6.46 8.02
N GLY A 63 2.48 7.51 7.24
CA GLY A 63 1.74 8.79 7.34
C GLY A 63 2.29 9.75 8.39
N VAL A 64 3.42 9.42 9.01
CA VAL A 64 4.12 10.31 9.96
C VAL A 64 5.11 11.17 9.18
N GLY A 65 5.18 12.46 9.48
CA GLY A 65 6.14 13.36 8.84
C GLY A 65 7.60 12.94 9.05
N PRO A 66 8.55 13.55 8.32
CA PRO A 66 9.97 13.23 8.44
C PRO A 66 10.47 13.59 9.84
N VAL A 67 11.12 12.63 10.50
CA VAL A 67 11.83 12.87 11.76
C VAL A 67 13.18 13.53 11.48
N ILE A 68 13.83 13.11 10.40
CA ILE A 68 15.08 13.69 9.91
C ILE A 68 14.71 14.57 8.73
N LEU A 69 14.80 15.88 8.93
CA LEU A 69 14.48 16.84 7.87
C LEU A 69 15.62 16.88 6.85
N PRO A 70 15.32 16.89 5.54
CA PRO A 70 16.34 17.06 4.52
C PRO A 70 16.94 18.48 4.61
N GLU A 71 18.27 18.55 4.55
CA GLU A 71 19.00 19.81 4.63
C GLU A 71 19.24 20.39 3.24
N THR A 72 19.45 19.53 2.24
CA THR A 72 19.74 19.94 0.86
C THR A 72 18.50 20.38 0.11
N ILE A 73 18.69 21.20 -0.93
CA ILE A 73 17.60 21.61 -1.83
C ILE A 73 16.99 20.38 -2.53
N GLY A 74 17.85 19.47 -3.02
CA GLY A 74 17.42 18.25 -3.68
C GLY A 74 16.62 17.34 -2.76
N GLY A 75 17.05 17.17 -1.51
CA GLY A 75 16.36 16.37 -0.51
C GLY A 75 15.00 16.96 -0.16
N LYS A 76 14.88 18.29 -0.01
CA LYS A 76 13.59 18.95 0.24
C LYS A 76 12.59 18.71 -0.89
N LEU A 77 13.02 18.85 -2.15
CA LEU A 77 12.18 18.59 -3.31
C LEU A 77 11.80 17.11 -3.42
N PHE A 78 12.76 16.22 -3.18
CA PHE A 78 12.52 14.77 -3.16
C PHE A 78 11.50 14.40 -2.09
N PHE A 79 11.67 14.86 -0.84
CA PHE A 79 10.75 14.56 0.26
C PHE A 79 9.35 15.12 0.03
N ALA A 80 9.21 16.28 -0.60
CA ALA A 80 7.92 16.83 -0.98
C ALA A 80 7.18 15.91 -1.98
N GLY A 81 7.88 15.47 -3.04
CA GLY A 81 7.31 14.55 -4.03
C GLY A 81 7.08 13.14 -3.48
N TYR A 82 8.05 12.61 -2.74
CA TYR A 82 7.98 11.31 -2.08
C TYR A 82 6.84 11.27 -1.05
N GLY A 83 6.63 12.35 -0.29
CA GLY A 83 5.50 12.51 0.64
C GLY A 83 4.14 12.36 -0.04
N LEU A 84 3.94 13.00 -1.19
CA LEU A 84 2.71 12.83 -1.99
C LEU A 84 2.56 11.39 -2.50
N TYR A 85 3.65 10.82 -3.02
CA TYR A 85 3.69 9.45 -3.50
C TYR A 85 3.31 8.43 -2.41
N VAL A 86 3.90 8.52 -1.22
CA VAL A 86 3.60 7.58 -0.13
C VAL A 86 2.17 7.72 0.38
N GLY A 87 1.60 8.92 0.37
CA GLY A 87 0.18 9.13 0.69
C GLY A 87 -0.72 8.36 -0.28
N LEU A 88 -0.43 8.40 -1.58
CA LEU A 88 -1.15 7.61 -2.59
C LEU A 88 -0.94 6.10 -2.40
N VAL A 89 0.29 5.67 -2.14
CA VAL A 89 0.61 4.25 -1.88
C VAL A 89 -0.13 3.72 -0.66
N PHE A 90 -0.21 4.51 0.41
CA PHE A 90 -0.93 4.15 1.63
C PHE A 90 -2.42 3.89 1.34
N VAL A 91 -3.08 4.82 0.65
CA VAL A 91 -4.49 4.68 0.23
C VAL A 91 -4.67 3.48 -0.72
N ALA A 92 -3.78 3.33 -1.71
CA ALA A 92 -3.82 2.22 -2.65
C ALA A 92 -3.65 0.86 -1.96
N SER A 93 -2.79 0.77 -0.94
CA SER A 93 -2.55 -0.45 -0.17
C SER A 93 -3.79 -0.86 0.64
N ILE A 94 -4.46 0.10 1.27
CA ILE A 94 -5.75 -0.14 1.92
C ILE A 94 -6.78 -0.63 0.90
N GLY A 95 -6.90 0.03 -0.24
CA GLY A 95 -7.79 -0.37 -1.32
C GLY A 95 -7.53 -1.79 -1.82
N LEU A 96 -6.26 -2.16 -1.97
CA LEU A 96 -5.85 -3.49 -2.45
C LEU A 96 -6.25 -4.60 -1.48
N ILE A 97 -6.16 -4.34 -0.16
CA ILE A 97 -6.55 -5.29 0.89
C ILE A 97 -8.07 -5.35 1.05
N LEU A 98 -8.76 -4.20 1.02
CA LEU A 98 -10.21 -4.13 1.25
C LEU A 98 -11.05 -4.50 0.03
N ALA A 99 -10.56 -4.32 -1.21
CA ALA A 99 -11.29 -4.62 -2.43
C ALA A 99 -11.91 -6.04 -2.46
N PRO A 100 -11.18 -7.15 -2.19
CA PRO A 100 -11.78 -8.48 -2.19
C PRO A 100 -12.85 -8.66 -1.10
N ILE A 101 -12.70 -7.99 0.04
CA ILE A 101 -13.67 -8.03 1.15
C ILE A 101 -14.95 -7.29 0.75
N ALA A 102 -14.82 -6.06 0.26
CA ALA A 102 -15.93 -5.24 -0.20
C ALA A 102 -16.70 -5.94 -1.33
N HIS A 103 -15.99 -6.50 -2.31
CA HIS A 103 -16.60 -7.27 -3.39
C HIS A 103 -17.38 -8.48 -2.87
N ARG A 104 -16.83 -9.21 -1.90
CA ARG A 104 -17.53 -10.37 -1.30
C ARG A 104 -18.78 -9.96 -0.52
N LEU A 105 -18.72 -8.87 0.23
CA LEU A 105 -19.88 -8.34 0.96
C LEU A 105 -20.98 -7.93 -0.01
N LEU A 106 -20.66 -7.15 -1.04
CA LEU A 106 -21.62 -6.73 -2.06
C LEU A 106 -22.26 -7.91 -2.79
N HIS A 107 -21.47 -8.94 -3.13
CA HIS A 107 -22.01 -10.14 -3.78
C HIS A 107 -22.94 -10.93 -2.86
N ARG A 108 -22.70 -10.96 -1.54
CA ARG A 108 -23.57 -11.64 -0.58
C ARG A 108 -24.88 -10.88 -0.36
N PHE A 109 -24.82 -9.56 -0.27
CA PHE A 109 -26.02 -8.73 -0.09
C PHE A 109 -26.96 -8.74 -1.31
N HIS A 110 -26.43 -8.73 -2.54
CA HIS A 110 -27.29 -8.84 -3.73
C HIS A 110 -27.90 -10.23 -3.91
N PHE A 111 -27.26 -11.29 -3.40
CA PHE A 111 -27.83 -12.65 -3.44
C PHE A 111 -28.97 -12.86 -2.44
N ASP A 112 -29.04 -12.07 -1.37
CA ASP A 112 -30.12 -12.13 -0.39
C ASP A 112 -31.40 -11.40 -0.88
N ASP A 113 -31.30 -10.48 -1.87
CA ASP A 113 -32.44 -9.76 -2.45
C ASP A 113 -33.13 -10.52 -3.61
N ASP A 114 -32.43 -11.45 -4.27
CA ASP A 114 -32.96 -12.24 -5.41
C ASP A 114 -33.58 -13.59 -4.95
N GLY A 115 -33.74 -13.81 -3.64
CA GLY A 115 -34.10 -15.09 -3.02
C GLY A 115 -35.51 -15.18 -2.39
N ASP A 116 -36.44 -14.31 -2.78
CA ASP A 116 -37.88 -14.39 -2.41
C ASP A 116 -38.70 -15.19 -3.45
#